data_AF-A0A809SBV5-F1
#
_entry.id   AF-A0A809SBV5-F1
#
_cell.length_a   1.000
_cell.length_b   1.000
_cell.length_c   1.000
_cell.angle_alpha   90.00
_cell.angle_beta   90.00
_cell.angle_gamma   90.00
#
_symmetry.space_group_name_H-M   'P 1'
#
loop_
_entity.id
_entity.type
_entity.pdbx_description
1 polymer ?
#
loop_
_entity_poly.entity_id
_entity_poly.type
_entity_poly.pdbx_seq_one_letter_code
_entity_poly.pdbx_strand_id
1 'polypeptide(L)'
;GVATQDEKLRARFTGKPEYVENLMIFIARELREIMARLGIRSVAELVGRIDLVRQKSQDDNFKLSRVDLKRVLFHPYIDASVGHMHMIDQDHELERTLDMSKLLRMCRPAIEDQKPIRAKLAINNINRVVGTLVGSEVTRRYGESGLPDNTIKLNFEGSAGQSFGAFIPKGMTLELEGDANDYLGKGLSGGTITVYPPKKSIFEADENILIGNVAFYGATSGTAYINGVAGERFAVRNSGITAVVEGVGDHGCEYMTGGEVLVLG
;
A
#
# COMPACT_ATOMS: atom_id res chain seq x y z
N GLY A 1 -15.95 -27.03 -9.95
CA GLY A 1 -14.72 -26.23 -9.95
C GLY A 1 -14.94 -24.82 -9.48
N VAL A 2 -15.46 -24.61 -8.26
CA VAL A 2 -15.66 -23.25 -7.73
C VAL A 2 -14.43 -22.82 -6.92
N ALA A 3 -14.14 -23.51 -5.80
CA ALA A 3 -13.00 -23.22 -4.93
C ALA A 3 -11.99 -24.39 -4.91
N THR A 4 -11.33 -24.64 -6.04
CA THR A 4 -10.35 -25.73 -6.18
C THR A 4 -9.34 -25.42 -7.28
N GLN A 5 -8.10 -25.85 -7.10
CA GLN A 5 -7.03 -25.74 -8.11
C GLN A 5 -6.90 -27.00 -8.98
N ASP A 6 -7.56 -28.10 -8.62
CA ASP A 6 -7.55 -29.35 -9.40
C ASP A 6 -8.22 -29.15 -10.77
N GLU A 7 -7.51 -29.45 -11.85
CA GLU A 7 -7.96 -29.21 -13.22
C GLU A 7 -9.23 -30.00 -13.57
N LYS A 8 -9.35 -31.25 -13.12
CA LYS A 8 -10.53 -32.09 -13.38
C LYS A 8 -11.76 -31.54 -12.68
N LEU A 9 -11.60 -31.01 -11.46
CA LEU A 9 -12.68 -30.36 -10.73
C LEU A 9 -13.00 -28.97 -11.31
N ARG A 10 -12.01 -28.20 -11.77
CA ARG A 10 -12.18 -26.91 -12.46
C ARG A 10 -12.97 -27.05 -13.75
N ALA A 11 -12.72 -28.08 -14.56
CA ALA A 11 -13.47 -28.38 -15.78
C ALA A 11 -14.99 -28.59 -15.54
N ARG A 12 -15.40 -28.85 -14.29
CA ARG A 12 -16.82 -28.96 -13.90
C ARG A 12 -17.48 -27.61 -13.55
N PHE A 13 -16.78 -26.48 -13.70
CA PHE A 13 -17.37 -25.16 -13.45
C PHE A 13 -18.27 -24.76 -14.62
N THR A 14 -19.54 -24.52 -14.34
CA THR A 14 -20.54 -24.11 -15.34
C THR A 14 -21.04 -22.69 -15.11
N GLY A 15 -20.45 -21.95 -14.18
CA GLY A 15 -20.83 -20.56 -13.92
C GLY A 15 -20.45 -19.66 -15.09
N LYS A 16 -21.30 -18.69 -15.38
CA LYS A 16 -21.06 -17.69 -16.43
C LYS A 16 -21.21 -16.28 -15.89
N PRO A 17 -20.55 -15.26 -16.49
CA PRO A 17 -20.71 -13.87 -16.08
C PRO A 17 -22.17 -13.42 -15.98
N GLU A 18 -23.02 -13.87 -16.91
CA GLU A 18 -24.44 -13.50 -16.96
C GLU A 18 -25.21 -13.98 -15.72
N TYR A 19 -24.76 -15.04 -15.03
CA TYR A 19 -25.42 -15.49 -13.80
C TYR A 19 -25.21 -14.50 -12.64
N VAL A 20 -24.02 -13.89 -12.57
CA VAL A 20 -23.70 -12.86 -11.57
C VAL A 20 -24.40 -11.54 -11.93
N GLU A 21 -24.42 -11.18 -13.21
CA GLU A 21 -25.17 -10.02 -13.69
C GLU A 21 -26.65 -10.12 -13.32
N ASN A 22 -27.30 -11.25 -13.63
CA ASN A 22 -28.71 -11.46 -13.29
C ASN A 22 -28.96 -11.42 -11.78
N LEU A 23 -28.07 -12.00 -10.97
CA LEU A 23 -28.15 -11.89 -9.50
C LEU A 23 -28.14 -10.42 -9.05
N MET A 24 -27.20 -9.62 -9.55
CA MET A 24 -27.11 -8.20 -9.19
C MET A 24 -28.33 -7.40 -9.67
N ILE A 25 -28.86 -7.72 -10.86
CA ILE A 25 -30.10 -7.11 -11.39
C ILE A 25 -31.29 -7.43 -10.49
N PHE A 26 -31.41 -8.67 -10.01
CA PHE A 26 -32.49 -9.07 -9.11
C PHE A 26 -32.38 -8.39 -7.75
N ILE A 27 -31.18 -8.33 -7.16
CA ILE A 27 -30.94 -7.60 -5.91
C ILE A 27 -31.29 -6.12 -6.08
N ALA A 28 -30.82 -5.48 -7.15
CA ALA A 28 -31.12 -4.06 -7.41
C ALA A 28 -32.63 -3.83 -7.65
N ARG A 29 -33.33 -4.78 -8.27
CA ARG A 29 -34.77 -4.71 -8.47
C ARG A 29 -35.53 -4.81 -7.16
N GLU A 30 -35.22 -5.81 -6.34
CA GLU A 30 -35.84 -5.98 -5.02
C GLU A 30 -35.60 -4.75 -4.12
N LEU A 31 -34.38 -4.20 -4.12
CA LEU A 31 -34.07 -2.97 -3.41
C LEU A 31 -34.98 -1.81 -3.86
N ARG A 32 -35.15 -1.60 -5.17
CA ARG A 32 -36.03 -0.54 -5.70
C ARG A 32 -37.50 -0.78 -5.33
N GLU A 33 -37.96 -2.03 -5.34
CA GLU A 33 -39.32 -2.38 -4.92
C GLU A 33 -39.54 -2.07 -3.42
N ILE A 34 -38.57 -2.38 -2.57
CA ILE A 34 -38.59 -2.02 -1.14
C ILE A 34 -38.58 -0.49 -0.97
N MET A 35 -37.69 0.22 -1.67
CA MET A 35 -37.61 1.68 -1.64
C MET A 35 -38.93 2.32 -2.06
N ALA A 36 -39.55 1.85 -3.14
CA ALA A 36 -40.84 2.33 -3.60
C ALA A 36 -41.94 2.12 -2.55
N ARG A 37 -41.95 0.97 -1.86
CA ARG A 37 -42.88 0.70 -0.74
C ARG A 37 -42.68 1.63 0.45
N LEU A 38 -41.46 2.12 0.65
CA LEU A 38 -41.10 3.10 1.68
C LEU A 38 -41.26 4.56 1.22
N GLY A 39 -41.65 4.79 -0.04
CA GLY A 39 -41.80 6.13 -0.60
C GLY A 39 -40.48 6.84 -0.93
N ILE A 40 -39.38 6.08 -1.05
CA ILE A 40 -38.02 6.59 -1.28
C ILE A 40 -37.66 6.44 -2.77
N ARG A 41 -37.10 7.49 -3.38
CA ARG A 41 -36.85 7.54 -4.83
C ARG A 41 -35.40 7.26 -5.21
N SER A 42 -34.46 7.45 -4.29
CA SER A 42 -33.04 7.27 -4.53
C SER A 42 -32.34 6.62 -3.34
N VAL A 43 -31.21 5.95 -3.58
CA VAL A 43 -30.41 5.37 -2.49
C VAL A 43 -29.88 6.47 -1.57
N ALA A 44 -29.53 7.64 -2.12
CA ALA A 44 -29.09 8.79 -1.34
C ALA A 44 -30.12 9.24 -0.30
N GLU A 45 -31.42 9.21 -0.64
CA GLU A 45 -32.51 9.48 0.31
C GLU A 45 -32.68 8.40 1.38
N LEU A 46 -32.22 7.16 1.12
CA LEU A 46 -32.33 6.02 2.04
C LEU A 46 -31.16 5.96 3.04
N VAL A 47 -29.96 6.39 2.65
CA VAL A 47 -28.78 6.32 3.51
C VAL A 47 -29.01 7.11 4.80
N GLY A 48 -28.77 6.47 5.95
CA GLY A 48 -28.91 7.09 7.27
C GLY A 48 -30.34 7.14 7.84
N ARG A 49 -31.36 6.67 7.09
CA ARG A 49 -32.77 6.65 7.52
C ARG A 49 -33.09 5.55 8.55
N ILE A 50 -32.48 5.66 9.73
CA ILE A 50 -32.69 4.75 10.87
C ILE A 50 -34.17 4.76 11.30
N ASP A 51 -34.87 5.88 11.10
CA ASP A 51 -36.30 6.03 11.37
C ASP A 51 -37.20 5.05 10.58
N LEU A 52 -36.70 4.50 9.47
CA LEU A 52 -37.42 3.50 8.67
C LEU A 52 -37.26 2.06 9.21
N VAL A 53 -36.43 1.86 10.25
CA VAL A 53 -36.13 0.55 10.82
C VAL A 53 -36.58 0.50 12.28
N ARG A 54 -37.18 -0.63 12.68
CA ARG A 54 -37.51 -0.91 14.08
C ARG A 54 -37.20 -2.35 14.43
N GLN A 55 -36.86 -2.58 15.70
CA GLN A 55 -36.79 -3.94 16.22
C GLN A 55 -38.19 -4.58 16.16
N LYS A 56 -38.30 -5.74 15.52
CA LYS A 56 -39.54 -6.53 15.51
C LYS A 56 -39.77 -7.14 16.90
N SER A 57 -41.02 -7.14 17.39
CA SER A 57 -41.36 -7.79 18.66
C SER A 57 -41.12 -9.31 18.58
N GLN A 58 -40.66 -9.91 19.67
CA GLN A 58 -40.28 -11.32 19.76
C GLN A 58 -40.77 -11.94 21.08
N ASP A 59 -41.99 -11.59 21.48
CA ASP A 59 -42.54 -11.93 22.80
C ASP A 59 -42.61 -13.44 23.06
N ASP A 60 -42.69 -14.25 22.00
CA ASP A 60 -42.76 -15.72 22.07
C ASP A 60 -41.38 -16.41 22.15
N ASN A 61 -40.27 -15.66 22.14
CA ASN A 61 -38.92 -16.23 22.17
C ASN A 61 -38.03 -15.60 23.26
N PHE A 62 -37.87 -16.33 24.36
CA PHE A 62 -37.13 -15.87 25.55
C PHE A 62 -35.67 -15.48 25.27
N LYS A 63 -35.03 -16.03 24.22
CA LYS A 63 -33.64 -15.69 23.87
C LYS A 63 -33.60 -14.38 23.10
N LEU A 64 -34.53 -14.19 22.17
CA LEU A 64 -34.62 -12.99 21.34
C LEU A 64 -35.09 -11.77 22.15
N SER A 65 -35.93 -11.98 23.18
CA SER A 65 -36.37 -10.90 24.06
C SER A 65 -35.24 -10.24 24.88
N ARG A 66 -34.05 -10.85 24.91
CA ARG A 66 -32.86 -10.29 25.57
C ARG A 66 -32.00 -9.43 24.66
N VAL A 67 -32.28 -9.37 23.36
CA VAL A 67 -31.51 -8.57 22.41
C VAL A 67 -31.96 -7.11 22.48
N ASP A 68 -31.03 -6.22 22.80
CA ASP A 68 -31.26 -4.76 22.81
C ASP A 68 -30.54 -4.10 21.62
N LEU A 69 -31.31 -3.64 20.63
CA LEU A 69 -30.79 -2.95 19.44
C LEU A 69 -30.73 -1.42 19.58
N LYS A 70 -30.99 -0.84 20.76
CA LYS A 70 -31.04 0.63 20.96
C LYS A 70 -29.79 1.34 20.48
N ARG A 71 -28.60 0.77 20.68
CA ARG A 71 -27.33 1.37 20.24
C ARG A 71 -27.16 1.36 18.72
N VAL A 72 -27.75 0.38 18.03
CA VAL A 72 -27.70 0.26 16.56
C VAL A 72 -28.76 1.15 15.92
N LEU A 73 -29.92 1.27 16.56
CA LEU A 73 -31.04 2.12 16.13
C LEU A 73 -30.96 3.55 16.69
N PHE A 74 -29.83 3.92 17.28
CA PHE A 74 -29.64 5.27 17.81
C PHE A 74 -29.41 6.24 16.66
N HIS A 75 -30.29 7.23 16.54
CA HIS A 75 -30.13 8.32 15.60
C HIS A 75 -29.69 9.59 16.35
N PRO A 76 -28.40 10.01 16.25
CA PRO A 76 -27.93 11.22 16.90
C PRO A 76 -28.57 12.45 16.25
N TYR A 77 -28.86 13.47 17.06
CA TYR A 77 -29.22 14.78 16.53
C TYR A 77 -27.98 15.40 15.89
N ILE A 78 -28.03 15.62 14.58
CA ILE A 78 -26.96 16.27 13.82
C ILE A 78 -27.52 17.54 13.16
N ASP A 79 -26.64 18.52 12.95
CA ASP A 79 -26.99 19.74 12.24
C ASP A 79 -27.40 19.42 10.79
N ALA A 80 -28.37 20.16 10.24
CA ALA A 80 -28.85 19.94 8.87
C ALA A 80 -27.76 20.14 7.80
N SER A 81 -26.68 20.85 8.12
CA SER A 81 -25.49 20.98 7.26
C SER A 81 -24.64 19.72 7.18
N VAL A 82 -24.84 18.75 8.09
CA VAL A 82 -24.12 17.47 8.10
C VAL A 82 -24.97 16.42 7.39
N GLY A 83 -24.76 16.25 6.09
CA GLY A 83 -25.39 15.19 5.31
C GLY A 83 -24.93 13.79 5.71
N HIS A 84 -25.76 12.80 5.40
CA HIS A 84 -25.52 11.37 5.70
C HIS A 84 -24.76 10.62 4.58
N MET A 85 -24.23 11.36 3.60
CA MET A 85 -23.56 10.81 2.42
C MET A 85 -22.22 11.49 2.19
N HIS A 86 -21.47 11.00 1.21
CA HIS A 86 -20.23 11.64 0.76
C HIS A 86 -20.53 13.04 0.22
N MET A 87 -20.02 14.08 0.91
CA MET A 87 -20.22 15.49 0.53
C MET A 87 -18.92 16.25 0.28
N ILE A 88 -17.78 15.72 0.72
CA ILE A 88 -16.49 16.40 0.69
C ILE A 88 -15.47 15.40 0.17
N ASP A 89 -14.77 15.76 -0.89
CA ASP A 89 -13.65 14.98 -1.40
C ASP A 89 -12.50 14.97 -0.39
N GLN A 90 -11.75 13.87 -0.35
CA GLN A 90 -10.58 13.77 0.50
C GLN A 90 -9.39 14.48 -0.17
N ASP A 91 -8.81 15.45 0.52
CA ASP A 91 -7.52 16.02 0.15
C ASP A 91 -6.40 15.24 0.86
N HIS A 92 -5.58 14.57 0.06
CA HIS A 92 -4.45 13.78 0.54
C HIS A 92 -3.11 14.55 0.52
N GLU A 93 -3.13 15.83 0.14
CA GLU A 93 -1.96 16.71 -0.01
C GLU A 93 -0.83 16.10 -0.88
N LEU A 94 -1.19 15.30 -1.89
CA LEU A 94 -0.22 14.58 -2.72
C LEU A 94 0.73 15.54 -3.45
N GLU A 95 0.24 16.72 -3.84
CA GLU A 95 0.99 17.76 -4.50
C GLU A 95 2.16 18.30 -3.67
N ARG A 96 2.12 18.13 -2.34
CA ARG A 96 3.20 18.54 -1.42
C ARG A 96 4.28 17.48 -1.26
N THR A 97 4.05 16.27 -1.72
CA THR A 97 5.03 15.18 -1.62
C THR A 97 6.29 15.51 -2.43
N LEU A 98 7.43 14.93 -2.03
CA LEU A 98 8.70 15.15 -2.74
C LEU A 98 8.64 14.67 -4.19
N ASP A 99 7.93 13.56 -4.42
CA ASP A 99 7.71 13.01 -5.76
C ASP A 99 6.95 13.96 -6.68
N MET A 100 5.77 14.43 -6.24
CA MET A 100 4.93 15.33 -7.04
C MET A 100 5.59 16.70 -7.25
N SER A 101 6.14 17.26 -6.18
CA SER A 101 6.71 18.62 -6.21
C SER A 101 8.03 18.71 -6.97
N LYS A 102 8.82 17.62 -7.03
CA LYS A 102 10.16 17.63 -7.62
C LYS A 102 10.46 16.43 -8.51
N LEU A 103 10.37 15.20 -8.00
CA LEU A 103 10.99 14.05 -8.67
C LEU A 103 10.35 13.70 -10.00
N LEU A 104 9.02 13.77 -10.14
CA LEU A 104 8.34 13.47 -11.40
C LEU A 104 8.80 14.39 -12.53
N ARG A 105 8.86 15.70 -12.26
CA ARG A 105 9.38 16.68 -13.23
C ARG A 105 10.83 16.39 -13.60
N MET A 106 11.67 16.06 -12.63
CA MET A 106 13.09 15.77 -12.84
C MET A 106 13.32 14.48 -13.63
N CYS A 107 12.51 13.44 -13.37
CA CYS A 107 12.61 12.13 -13.99
C CYS A 107 11.85 12.05 -15.32
N ARG A 108 11.11 13.08 -15.71
CA ARG A 108 10.33 13.09 -16.96
C ARG A 108 11.13 12.66 -18.20
N PRO A 109 12.38 13.11 -18.43
CA PRO A 109 13.16 12.63 -19.58
C PRO A 109 13.47 11.14 -19.54
N ALA A 110 13.65 10.56 -18.35
CA ALA A 110 13.83 9.12 -18.18
C ALA A 110 12.53 8.36 -18.41
N ILE A 111 11.42 8.87 -17.89
CA ILE A 111 10.09 8.26 -18.05
C ILE A 111 9.66 8.33 -19.52
N GLU A 112 9.85 9.45 -20.20
CA GLU A 112 9.36 9.66 -21.57
C GLU A 112 10.27 9.07 -22.65
N ASP A 113 11.58 9.27 -22.51
CA ASP A 113 12.56 8.98 -23.56
C ASP A 113 13.61 7.93 -23.15
N GLN A 114 13.47 7.32 -21.96
CA GLN A 114 14.48 6.41 -21.39
C GLN A 114 15.88 7.03 -21.26
N LYS A 115 15.95 8.37 -21.17
CA LYS A 115 17.22 9.08 -21.00
C LYS A 115 17.74 8.90 -19.57
N PRO A 116 19.02 8.53 -19.38
CA PRO A 116 19.59 8.43 -18.05
C PRO A 116 19.51 9.75 -17.29
N ILE A 117 18.98 9.71 -16.06
CA ILE A 117 18.89 10.82 -15.12
C ILE A 117 19.70 10.49 -13.87
N ARG A 118 20.48 11.48 -13.43
CA ARG A 118 21.21 11.50 -12.16
C ARG A 118 20.83 12.76 -11.41
N ALA A 119 20.41 12.61 -10.16
CA ALA A 119 20.10 13.76 -9.32
C ALA A 119 20.52 13.52 -7.88
N LYS A 120 20.83 14.60 -7.18
CA LYS A 120 21.15 14.59 -5.75
C LYS A 120 20.25 15.58 -5.02
N LEU A 121 19.59 15.15 -3.94
CA LEU A 121 18.61 15.95 -3.22
C LEU A 121 18.77 15.78 -1.70
N ALA A 122 18.46 16.83 -0.93
CA ALA A 122 18.25 16.68 0.50
C ALA A 122 16.91 15.97 0.77
N ILE A 123 16.86 15.16 1.82
CA ILE A 123 15.66 14.47 2.31
C ILE A 123 15.53 14.65 3.83
N ASN A 124 14.30 14.63 4.32
CA ASN A 124 14.01 14.61 5.76
C ASN A 124 12.84 13.65 6.06
N ASN A 125 12.60 13.42 7.36
CA ASN A 125 11.69 12.38 7.83
C ASN A 125 10.21 12.62 7.47
N ILE A 126 9.82 13.85 7.11
CA ILE A 126 8.48 14.15 6.59
C ILE A 126 8.32 13.74 5.12
N ASN A 127 9.43 13.54 4.39
CA ASN A 127 9.42 13.01 3.03
C ASN A 127 9.21 11.49 3.08
N ARG A 128 7.94 11.09 3.08
CA ARG A 128 7.50 9.69 3.07
C ARG A 128 7.31 9.19 1.65
N VAL A 129 7.40 7.86 1.48
CA VAL A 129 7.06 7.13 0.24
C VAL A 129 7.86 7.59 -0.99
N VAL A 130 9.06 8.14 -0.77
CA VAL A 130 9.86 8.79 -1.82
C VAL A 130 10.25 7.79 -2.92
N GLY A 131 10.05 8.20 -4.17
CA GLY A 131 10.33 7.42 -5.38
C GLY A 131 9.14 6.57 -5.86
N THR A 132 8.09 6.41 -5.06
CA THR A 132 6.95 5.54 -5.39
C THR A 132 6.13 6.04 -6.56
N LEU A 133 5.87 7.35 -6.65
CA LEU A 133 5.10 7.90 -7.77
C LEU A 133 5.92 7.91 -9.06
N VAL A 134 7.24 8.15 -8.95
CA VAL A 134 8.15 7.97 -10.10
C VAL A 134 8.11 6.51 -10.57
N GLY A 135 8.19 5.54 -9.66
CA GLY A 135 8.07 4.13 -9.97
C GLY A 135 6.72 3.74 -10.58
N SER A 136 5.63 4.35 -10.12
CA SER A 136 4.30 4.18 -10.68
C SER A 136 4.24 4.65 -12.14
N GLU A 137 4.80 5.81 -12.46
CA GLU A 137 4.82 6.31 -13.84
C GLU A 137 5.71 5.49 -14.78
N VAL A 138 6.84 4.98 -14.26
CA VAL A 138 7.67 4.00 -14.99
C VAL A 138 6.86 2.73 -15.28
N THR A 139 6.21 2.16 -14.26
CA THR A 139 5.42 0.93 -14.38
C THR A 139 4.21 1.13 -15.31
N ARG A 140 3.54 2.29 -15.23
CA ARG A 140 2.40 2.64 -16.09
C ARG A 140 2.77 2.60 -17.57
N ARG A 141 4.00 2.99 -17.91
CA ARG A 141 4.46 3.11 -19.30
C ARG A 141 5.16 1.84 -19.81
N TYR A 142 5.92 1.16 -18.96
CA TYR A 142 6.79 0.05 -19.38
C TYR A 142 6.42 -1.30 -18.75
N GLY A 143 5.42 -1.33 -17.85
CA GLY A 143 5.01 -2.53 -17.14
C GLY A 143 6.18 -3.17 -16.36
N GLU A 144 6.17 -4.49 -16.30
CA GLU A 144 7.18 -5.30 -15.61
C GLU A 144 8.59 -5.17 -16.22
N SER A 145 8.70 -4.81 -17.51
CA SER A 145 10.01 -4.62 -18.15
C SER A 145 10.79 -3.45 -17.56
N GLY A 146 10.10 -2.46 -16.99
CA GLY A 146 10.70 -1.27 -16.39
C GLY A 146 11.59 -0.50 -17.37
N LEU A 147 12.66 0.08 -16.85
CA LEU A 147 13.69 0.78 -17.63
C LEU A 147 15.00 -0.01 -17.65
N PRO A 148 15.92 0.28 -18.59
CA PRO A 148 17.30 -0.19 -18.49
C PRO A 148 17.91 0.16 -17.13
N ASP A 149 18.82 -0.68 -16.65
CA ASP A 149 19.41 -0.55 -15.32
C ASP A 149 20.06 0.82 -15.12
N ASN A 150 19.83 1.40 -13.93
CA ASN A 150 20.29 2.75 -13.61
C ASN A 150 19.82 3.83 -14.62
N THR A 151 18.68 3.70 -15.28
CA THR A 151 18.15 4.82 -16.08
C THR A 151 17.81 5.99 -15.15
N ILE A 152 17.15 5.74 -14.03
CA ILE A 152 16.89 6.74 -12.99
C ILE A 152 17.78 6.42 -11.80
N LYS A 153 18.75 7.27 -11.48
CA LYS A 153 19.51 7.14 -10.24
C LYS A 153 19.42 8.43 -9.42
N LEU A 154 18.87 8.30 -8.23
CA LEU A 154 18.59 9.41 -7.32
C LEU A 154 19.37 9.20 -6.02
N ASN A 155 20.17 10.20 -5.67
CA ASN A 155 20.97 10.22 -4.47
C ASN A 155 20.33 11.18 -3.46
N PHE A 156 20.17 10.75 -2.23
CA PHE A 156 19.56 11.51 -1.16
C PHE A 156 20.53 11.70 0.00
N GLU A 157 20.47 12.86 0.64
CA GLU A 157 21.23 13.18 1.85
C GLU A 157 20.29 13.60 2.98
N GLY A 158 20.37 12.92 4.13
CA GLY A 158 19.54 13.20 5.30
C GLY A 158 18.77 11.97 5.79
N SER A 159 17.70 12.19 6.56
CA SER A 159 16.92 11.10 7.17
C SER A 159 15.65 10.85 6.36
N ALA A 160 15.48 9.69 5.75
CA ALA A 160 14.30 9.39 4.95
C ALA A 160 13.09 9.04 5.84
N GLY A 161 11.91 9.53 5.44
CA GLY A 161 10.65 9.16 6.08
C GLY A 161 10.25 7.71 5.77
N GLN A 162 9.12 7.29 6.35
CA GLN A 162 8.60 5.93 6.16
C GLN A 162 8.40 5.59 4.68
N SER A 163 8.61 4.31 4.33
CA SER A 163 8.40 3.76 2.99
C SER A 163 9.30 4.34 1.89
N PHE A 164 10.51 4.80 2.23
CA PHE A 164 11.49 5.22 1.23
C PHE A 164 11.75 4.10 0.20
N GLY A 165 11.62 4.42 -1.09
CA GLY A 165 11.82 3.46 -2.17
C GLY A 165 10.78 2.33 -2.24
N ALA A 166 9.57 2.54 -1.69
CA ALA A 166 8.51 1.55 -1.80
C ALA A 166 8.12 1.31 -3.27
N PHE A 167 7.96 0.04 -3.65
CA PHE A 167 7.48 -0.41 -4.96
C PHE A 167 8.26 0.10 -6.17
N ILE A 168 9.52 0.52 -6.01
CA ILE A 168 10.27 1.02 -7.16
C ILE A 168 10.60 -0.13 -8.14
N PRO A 169 10.35 0.07 -9.45
CA PRO A 169 10.57 -0.94 -10.48
C PRO A 169 12.02 -1.01 -10.96
N LYS A 170 12.28 -1.99 -11.83
CA LYS A 170 13.55 -2.10 -12.57
C LYS A 170 13.93 -0.80 -13.28
N GLY A 171 15.23 -0.47 -13.22
CA GLY A 171 15.82 0.72 -13.82
C GLY A 171 15.85 1.95 -12.92
N MET A 172 15.29 1.85 -11.71
CA MET A 172 15.44 2.84 -10.64
C MET A 172 16.48 2.40 -9.61
N THR A 173 17.37 3.32 -9.26
CA THR A 173 18.39 3.16 -8.22
C THR A 173 18.28 4.33 -7.23
N LEU A 174 17.98 4.04 -5.97
CA LEU A 174 17.94 5.04 -4.91
C LEU A 174 19.11 4.82 -3.95
N GLU A 175 19.88 5.87 -3.73
CA GLU A 175 21.04 5.88 -2.85
C GLU A 175 20.79 6.90 -1.74
N LEU A 176 20.98 6.51 -0.48
CA LEU A 176 20.73 7.35 0.69
C LEU A 176 21.98 7.42 1.57
N GLU A 177 22.57 8.62 1.64
CA GLU A 177 23.60 8.97 2.60
C GLU A 177 22.92 9.55 3.85
N GLY A 178 22.75 8.73 4.88
CA GLY A 178 21.93 9.03 6.04
C GLY A 178 21.24 7.80 6.61
N ASP A 179 20.09 8.00 7.23
CA ASP A 179 19.26 6.97 7.87
C ASP A 179 17.86 6.92 7.27
N ALA A 180 17.12 5.83 7.48
CA ALA A 180 15.74 5.71 7.04
C ALA A 180 14.81 5.15 8.12
N ASN A 181 13.58 5.65 8.15
CA ASN A 181 12.53 5.10 9.00
C ASN A 181 11.97 3.77 8.43
N ASP A 182 10.94 3.25 9.08
CA ASP A 182 10.31 1.96 8.76
C ASP A 182 9.89 1.81 7.29
N TYR A 183 9.74 0.54 6.88
CA TYR A 183 9.23 0.14 5.57
C TYR A 183 10.09 0.54 4.38
N LEU A 184 11.38 0.80 4.60
CA LEU A 184 12.33 1.02 3.51
C LEU A 184 12.23 -0.12 2.48
N GLY A 185 12.08 0.21 1.21
CA GLY A 185 11.96 -0.77 0.13
C GLY A 185 10.73 -1.69 0.24
N LYS A 186 9.66 -1.28 0.93
CA LYS A 186 8.39 -2.03 0.98
C LYS A 186 7.95 -2.42 -0.43
N GLY A 187 7.74 -3.72 -0.66
CA GLY A 187 7.34 -4.26 -1.95
C GLY A 187 8.31 -3.93 -3.09
N LEU A 188 9.63 -3.83 -2.83
CA LEU A 188 10.64 -3.60 -3.87
C LEU A 188 10.43 -4.57 -5.06
N SER A 189 10.38 -4.01 -6.27
CA SER A 189 9.89 -4.68 -7.48
C SER A 189 10.84 -4.50 -8.67
N GLY A 190 12.13 -4.65 -8.42
CA GLY A 190 13.19 -4.69 -9.44
C GLY A 190 14.21 -3.56 -9.33
N GLY A 191 13.94 -2.53 -8.53
CA GLY A 191 14.88 -1.45 -8.30
C GLY A 191 16.05 -1.82 -7.39
N THR A 192 16.98 -0.88 -7.24
CA THR A 192 18.12 -0.98 -6.32
C THR A 192 18.02 0.07 -5.22
N ILE A 193 18.23 -0.33 -3.97
CA ILE A 193 18.31 0.59 -2.83
C ILE A 193 19.64 0.43 -2.12
N THR A 194 20.33 1.53 -1.85
CA THR A 194 21.54 1.56 -1.04
C THR A 194 21.39 2.58 0.07
N VAL A 195 21.74 2.21 1.30
CA VAL A 195 21.74 3.10 2.47
C VAL A 195 23.07 2.97 3.20
N TYR A 196 23.71 4.10 3.50
CA TYR A 196 24.98 4.14 4.21
C TYR A 196 25.09 5.43 5.06
N PRO A 197 25.86 5.42 6.15
CA PRO A 197 25.98 6.57 7.03
C PRO A 197 26.65 7.75 6.30
N PRO A 198 26.39 9.00 6.72
CA PRO A 198 27.11 10.15 6.20
C PRO A 198 28.62 9.96 6.26
N LYS A 199 29.36 10.43 5.24
CA LYS A 199 30.83 10.25 5.17
C LYS A 199 31.61 10.82 6.36
N LYS A 200 30.98 11.71 7.13
CA LYS A 200 31.55 12.36 8.31
C LYS A 200 31.15 11.68 9.62
N SER A 201 30.39 10.58 9.56
CA SER A 201 30.03 9.80 10.74
C SER A 201 31.28 9.21 11.38
N ILE A 202 31.28 9.21 12.71
CA ILE A 202 32.38 8.70 13.55
C ILE A 202 32.01 7.39 14.27
N PHE A 203 30.78 6.90 14.06
CA PHE A 203 30.30 5.65 14.65
C PHE A 203 30.55 4.49 13.70
N GLU A 204 30.76 3.30 14.27
CA GLU A 204 30.85 2.05 13.51
C GLU A 204 29.45 1.66 13.02
N ALA A 205 29.30 1.46 11.72
CA ALA A 205 28.00 1.27 11.09
C ALA A 205 27.32 -0.04 11.52
N ASP A 206 28.12 -1.10 11.68
CA ASP A 206 27.71 -2.46 12.04
C ASP A 206 27.20 -2.57 13.49
N GLU A 207 27.46 -1.57 14.32
CA GLU A 207 26.94 -1.46 15.69
C GLU A 207 25.73 -0.53 15.83
N ASN A 208 25.29 0.13 14.74
CA ASN A 208 24.29 1.21 14.82
C ASN A 208 23.09 0.99 13.87
N ILE A 209 21.89 1.27 14.38
CA ILE A 209 20.66 1.20 13.58
C ILE A 209 20.67 2.30 12.53
N LEU A 210 20.62 1.90 11.26
CA LEU A 210 20.56 2.82 10.12
C LEU A 210 19.20 2.80 9.41
N ILE A 211 18.49 1.68 9.47
CA ILE A 211 17.13 1.56 8.90
C ILE A 211 16.14 0.99 9.91
N GLY A 212 14.90 1.48 9.85
CA GLY A 212 13.83 1.08 10.75
C GLY A 212 13.28 -0.34 10.52
N ASN A 213 12.09 -0.58 11.06
CA ASN A 213 11.44 -1.88 11.09
C ASN A 213 10.80 -2.24 9.73
N VAL A 214 10.58 -3.54 9.54
CA VAL A 214 9.77 -4.10 8.43
C VAL A 214 10.29 -3.66 7.05
N ALA A 215 11.61 -3.47 6.93
CA ALA A 215 12.26 -3.17 5.66
C ALA A 215 12.07 -4.33 4.68
N PHE A 216 11.87 -4.00 3.40
CA PHE A 216 11.67 -4.93 2.30
C PHE A 216 10.46 -5.86 2.45
N TYR A 217 9.41 -5.40 3.16
CA TYR A 217 8.18 -6.15 3.33
C TYR A 217 7.57 -6.61 2.01
N GLY A 218 7.44 -7.92 1.82
CA GLY A 218 6.78 -8.47 0.64
C GLY A 218 7.49 -8.15 -0.68
N ALA A 219 8.79 -7.83 -0.64
CA ALA A 219 9.56 -7.50 -1.83
C ALA A 219 9.68 -8.72 -2.76
N THR A 220 9.68 -8.48 -4.08
CA THR A 220 9.55 -9.55 -5.10
C THR A 220 10.75 -9.65 -6.03
N SER A 221 11.47 -8.56 -6.26
CA SER A 221 12.69 -8.53 -7.09
C SER A 221 13.47 -7.25 -6.83
N GLY A 222 14.76 -7.25 -7.17
CA GLY A 222 15.66 -6.11 -6.96
C GLY A 222 16.78 -6.41 -5.95
N THR A 223 17.59 -5.40 -5.67
CA THR A 223 18.77 -5.54 -4.80
C THR A 223 18.84 -4.46 -3.73
N ALA A 224 19.32 -4.82 -2.55
CA ALA A 224 19.45 -3.91 -1.43
C ALA A 224 20.84 -4.04 -0.76
N TYR A 225 21.44 -2.91 -0.41
CA TYR A 225 22.73 -2.86 0.28
C TYR A 225 22.67 -1.85 1.42
N ILE A 226 22.77 -2.34 2.65
CA ILE A 226 22.61 -1.56 3.87
C ILE A 226 23.90 -1.65 4.68
N ASN A 227 24.62 -0.53 4.77
CA ASN A 227 25.81 -0.38 5.60
C ASN A 227 25.36 0.07 7.00
N GLY A 228 24.80 -0.87 7.77
CA GLY A 228 24.38 -0.68 9.16
C GLY A 228 23.32 -1.68 9.61
N VAL A 229 22.85 -1.54 10.84
CA VAL A 229 21.86 -2.44 11.47
C VAL A 229 20.43 -2.05 11.06
N ALA A 230 19.61 -3.05 10.74
CA ALA A 230 18.18 -2.90 10.54
C ALA A 230 17.39 -3.20 11.81
N GLY A 231 16.23 -2.55 11.96
CA GLY A 231 15.27 -2.87 13.02
C GLY A 231 14.65 -4.28 12.90
N GLU A 232 13.54 -4.48 13.58
CA GLU A 232 12.80 -5.74 13.59
C GLU A 232 12.20 -6.08 12.23
N ARG A 233 11.98 -7.37 11.97
CA ARG A 233 11.28 -7.90 10.79
C ARG A 233 11.91 -7.49 9.46
N PHE A 234 13.24 -7.37 9.43
CA PHE A 234 13.96 -7.17 8.17
C PHE A 234 13.62 -8.28 7.17
N ALA A 235 13.29 -7.92 5.93
CA ALA A 235 12.93 -8.83 4.85
C ALA A 235 11.73 -9.76 5.16
N VAL A 236 10.79 -9.32 6.00
CA VAL A 236 9.55 -10.07 6.27
C VAL A 236 8.75 -10.29 4.98
N ARG A 237 8.36 -11.55 4.72
CA ARG A 237 7.69 -11.97 3.48
C ARG A 237 8.48 -11.67 2.20
N ASN A 238 9.80 -11.52 2.26
CA ASN A 238 10.62 -11.42 1.05
C ASN A 238 10.34 -12.63 0.14
N SER A 239 10.13 -12.35 -1.14
CA SER A 239 9.77 -13.33 -2.16
C SER A 239 10.73 -13.31 -3.35
N GLY A 240 11.77 -12.48 -3.35
CA GLY A 240 12.74 -12.49 -4.45
C GLY A 240 13.81 -11.41 -4.53
N ILE A 241 14.02 -10.60 -3.48
CA ILE A 241 15.16 -9.64 -3.49
C ILE A 241 16.44 -10.28 -3.00
N THR A 242 17.57 -9.75 -3.46
CA THR A 242 18.90 -9.98 -2.87
C THR A 242 19.26 -8.80 -1.98
N ALA A 243 19.51 -9.03 -0.70
CA ALA A 243 19.85 -7.99 0.27
C ALA A 243 21.12 -8.32 1.04
N VAL A 244 21.94 -7.28 1.30
CA VAL A 244 23.07 -7.34 2.25
C VAL A 244 22.83 -6.30 3.34
N VAL A 245 22.98 -6.69 4.60
CA VAL A 245 22.81 -5.84 5.78
C VAL A 245 23.83 -6.23 6.87
N GLU A 246 24.25 -5.27 7.69
CA GLU A 246 25.29 -5.51 8.70
C GLU A 246 24.77 -6.11 10.00
N GLY A 247 23.47 -5.95 10.29
CA GLY A 247 22.81 -6.63 11.41
C GLY A 247 21.30 -6.47 11.32
N VAL A 248 20.54 -7.30 12.04
CA VAL A 248 19.07 -7.24 12.06
C VAL A 248 18.53 -7.40 13.48
N GLY A 249 17.41 -6.74 13.77
CA GLY A 249 16.63 -7.01 14.98
C GLY A 249 15.84 -8.33 14.92
N ASP A 250 14.92 -8.50 15.87
CA ASP A 250 14.12 -9.72 15.98
C ASP A 250 13.26 -10.00 14.72
N HIS A 251 13.00 -11.29 14.49
CA HIS A 251 12.14 -11.77 13.40
C HIS A 251 12.65 -11.43 11.98
N GLY A 252 13.97 -11.32 11.79
CA GLY A 252 14.57 -11.25 10.46
C GLY A 252 14.14 -12.42 9.57
N CYS A 253 13.84 -12.13 8.30
CA CYS A 253 13.38 -13.08 7.28
C CYS A 253 12.09 -13.85 7.64
N GLU A 254 11.27 -13.36 8.58
CA GLU A 254 10.00 -13.99 8.95
C GLU A 254 9.10 -14.15 7.71
N TYR A 255 8.57 -15.36 7.47
CA TYR A 255 7.74 -15.71 6.31
C TYR A 255 8.40 -15.48 4.93
N MET A 256 9.72 -15.42 4.84
CA MET A 256 10.42 -15.35 3.55
C MET A 256 10.12 -16.60 2.70
N THR A 257 9.81 -16.39 1.41
CA THR A 257 9.46 -17.45 0.43
C THR A 257 10.36 -17.47 -0.80
N GLY A 258 11.26 -16.48 -0.95
CA GLY A 258 12.23 -16.41 -2.04
C GLY A 258 13.19 -15.23 -1.87
N GLY A 259 14.24 -15.20 -2.69
CA GLY A 259 15.34 -14.21 -2.60
C GLY A 259 16.53 -14.71 -1.80
N GLU A 260 17.49 -13.81 -1.56
CA GLU A 260 18.70 -14.08 -0.78
C GLU A 260 18.97 -12.92 0.19
N VAL A 261 19.30 -13.21 1.43
CA VAL A 261 19.62 -12.19 2.44
C VAL A 261 20.91 -12.59 3.13
N LEU A 262 21.92 -11.75 3.01
CA LEU A 262 23.18 -11.86 3.74
C LEU A 262 23.18 -10.88 4.92
N VAL A 263 23.31 -11.41 6.12
CA VAL A 263 23.44 -10.64 7.36
C VAL A 263 24.87 -10.81 7.87
N LEU A 264 25.60 -9.72 8.07
CA LEU A 264 27.02 -9.75 8.44
C LEU A 264 27.30 -9.80 9.95
N GLY A 265 26.27 -9.63 10.79
CA GLY A 265 26.37 -9.56 12.26
C GLY A 265 25.10 -9.97 12.98
#